data_AF-A0A4U3A8J3-F1
#
_entry.id   AF-A0A4U3A8J3-F1
#
_cell.length_a   1.000
_cell.length_b   1.000
_cell.length_c   1.000
_cell.angle_alpha   90.00
_cell.angle_beta   90.00
_cell.angle_gamma   90.00
#
_symmetry.space_group_name_H-M   'P 1'
#
loop_
_entity.id
_entity.type
_entity.pdbx_description
1 polymer ?
#
loop_
_entity_poly.entity_id
_entity_poly.type
_entity_poly.pdbx_seq_one_letter_code
_entity_poly.pdbx_strand_id
1 'polypeptide(L)'
;RLKGTTHPKRKLHIMYSDLLIQYVLFTKQRMKYPLSITYNMRGKPLLSKGFFNISNCNEWVMCTYSNNAAVGADIEEYKRCNHELAQFFFTKEELKYLLTLSQREQI
;
A
#
# COMPACT_ATOMS: atom_id res chain seq x y z
N ARG A 1 11.85 -12.09 -3.47
CA ARG A 1 11.57 -10.66 -3.72
C ARG A 1 12.84 -9.79 -3.67
N LEU A 2 13.63 -9.81 -2.59
CA LEU A 2 14.86 -8.99 -2.49
C LEU A 2 15.91 -9.27 -3.57
N LYS A 3 16.05 -10.53 -4.01
CA LYS A 3 16.96 -10.91 -5.12
C LYS A 3 16.49 -10.39 -6.50
N GLY A 4 15.23 -9.97 -6.63
CA GLY A 4 14.62 -9.54 -7.89
C GLY A 4 14.67 -8.04 -8.15
N THR A 5 15.38 -7.25 -7.33
CA THR A 5 15.54 -5.81 -7.54
C THR A 5 16.93 -5.35 -7.16
N THR A 6 17.51 -4.46 -7.96
CA THR A 6 18.80 -3.80 -7.69
C THR A 6 18.62 -2.42 -7.05
N HIS A 7 17.44 -1.81 -7.16
CA HIS A 7 17.18 -0.44 -6.69
C HIS A 7 17.22 -0.35 -5.15
N PRO A 8 18.11 0.44 -4.54
CA PRO A 8 18.31 0.47 -3.08
C PRO A 8 17.05 0.80 -2.28
N LYS A 9 16.33 1.87 -2.66
CA LYS A 9 15.08 2.28 -1.99
C LYS A 9 14.02 1.19 -1.99
N ARG A 10 13.83 0.49 -3.13
CA ARG A 10 12.89 -0.62 -3.24
C ARG A 10 13.27 -1.80 -2.34
N LYS A 11 14.58 -2.07 -2.16
CA LYS A 11 15.04 -3.09 -1.20
C LYS A 11 14.63 -2.70 0.23
N LEU A 12 14.85 -1.44 0.62
CA LEU A 12 14.46 -0.93 1.94
C LEU A 12 12.95 -1.03 2.14
N HIS A 13 12.15 -0.60 1.16
CA HIS A 13 10.68 -0.74 1.22
C HIS A 13 10.26 -2.20 1.44
N ILE A 14 10.83 -3.15 0.71
CA ILE A 14 10.52 -4.57 0.89
C ILE A 14 10.89 -5.03 2.31
N MET A 15 12.09 -4.69 2.79
CA MET A 15 12.58 -5.12 4.11
C MET A 15 11.73 -4.55 5.25
N TYR A 16 11.46 -3.24 5.24
CA TYR A 16 10.66 -2.59 6.28
C TYR A 16 9.19 -3.01 6.21
N SER A 17 8.65 -3.21 5.01
CA SER A 17 7.31 -3.78 4.84
C SER A 17 7.20 -5.15 5.47
N ASP A 18 8.18 -6.04 5.20
CA ASP A 18 8.20 -7.36 5.80
C ASP A 18 8.27 -7.27 7.32
N LEU A 19 9.23 -6.53 7.86
CA LEU A 19 9.39 -6.35 9.30
C LEU A 19 8.12 -5.81 9.97
N LEU A 20 7.49 -4.81 9.37
CA LEU A 20 6.27 -4.19 9.90
C LEU A 20 5.10 -5.17 9.91
N ILE A 21 4.92 -5.98 8.87
CA ILE A 21 3.93 -7.07 8.85
C ILE A 21 4.22 -8.04 9.99
N GLN A 22 5.48 -8.48 10.16
CA GLN A 22 5.79 -9.44 11.23
C GLN A 22 5.45 -8.88 12.61
N TYR A 23 5.79 -7.62 12.85
CA TYR A 23 5.47 -6.91 14.08
C TYR A 23 3.94 -6.83 14.32
N VAL A 24 3.18 -6.43 13.31
CA VAL A 24 1.71 -6.34 13.42
C VAL A 24 1.09 -7.71 13.69
N LEU A 25 1.54 -8.76 13.00
CA LEU A 25 0.99 -10.11 13.17
C LEU A 25 1.37 -10.72 14.52
N PHE A 26 2.59 -10.48 14.98
CA PHE A 26 3.01 -10.86 16.32
C PHE A 26 2.16 -10.17 17.38
N THR A 27 1.98 -8.85 17.27
CA THR A 27 1.25 -8.07 18.29
C THR A 27 -0.26 -8.29 18.26
N LYS A 28 -0.88 -8.48 17.09
CA LYS A 28 -2.33 -8.60 16.93
C LYS A 28 -2.84 -10.04 16.99
N GLN A 29 -2.04 -11.01 16.56
CA GLN A 29 -2.48 -12.42 16.49
C GLN A 29 -1.65 -13.37 17.34
N ARG A 30 -0.57 -12.89 17.99
CA ARG A 30 0.41 -13.73 18.69
C ARG A 30 0.95 -14.85 17.80
N MET A 31 1.03 -14.61 16.48
CA MET A 31 1.57 -15.59 15.56
C MET A 31 3.04 -15.83 15.86
N LYS A 32 3.40 -17.11 15.96
CA LYS A 32 4.78 -17.56 16.16
C LYS A 32 5.47 -17.73 14.80
N TYR A 33 6.76 -17.48 14.77
CA TYR A 33 7.59 -17.68 13.59
C TYR A 33 7.68 -19.18 13.21
N PRO A 34 7.72 -19.53 11.91
CA PRO A 34 7.63 -18.65 10.74
C PRO A 34 6.20 -18.20 10.44
N LEU A 35 6.05 -16.96 9.94
CA LEU A 35 4.75 -16.44 9.52
C LEU A 35 4.28 -17.16 8.24
N SER A 36 3.12 -17.80 8.31
CA SER A 36 2.48 -18.43 7.15
C SER A 36 1.69 -17.38 6.36
N ILE A 37 2.35 -16.73 5.39
CA ILE A 37 1.73 -15.79 4.46
C ILE A 37 1.56 -16.49 3.11
N THR A 38 0.33 -16.57 2.60
CA THR A 38 0.04 -17.06 1.25
C THR A 38 -0.25 -15.88 0.32
N TYR A 39 -0.39 -16.14 -0.99
CA TYR A 39 -0.68 -15.09 -1.98
C TYR A 39 -1.84 -15.53 -2.86
N ASN A 40 -2.73 -14.60 -3.20
CA ASN A 40 -3.77 -14.87 -4.21
C ASN A 40 -3.19 -14.80 -5.64
N MET A 41 -4.01 -15.11 -6.64
CA MET A 41 -3.61 -15.10 -8.07
C MET A 41 -3.08 -13.75 -8.56
N ARG A 42 -3.41 -12.64 -7.89
CA ARG A 42 -2.95 -11.28 -8.22
C ARG A 42 -1.74 -10.85 -7.38
N GLY A 43 -1.16 -11.77 -6.60
CA GLY A 43 0.00 -11.49 -5.74
C GLY A 43 -0.33 -10.71 -4.46
N LYS A 44 -1.60 -10.54 -4.08
CA LYS A 44 -1.96 -9.94 -2.79
C LYS A 44 -1.70 -10.95 -1.67
N PRO A 45 -0.94 -10.59 -0.63
CA PRO A 45 -0.70 -11.50 0.48
C PRO A 45 -1.99 -11.74 1.28
N LEU A 46 -2.15 -12.96 1.78
CA LEU A 46 -3.29 -13.43 2.55
C LEU A 46 -2.81 -14.04 3.87
N LEU A 47 -3.66 -13.90 4.89
CA LEU A 47 -3.48 -14.50 6.21
C LEU A 47 -4.58 -15.53 6.43
N SER A 48 -4.31 -16.51 7.29
CA SER A 48 -5.34 -17.45 7.76
C SER A 48 -6.41 -16.76 8.61
N LYS A 49 -6.04 -15.66 9.28
CA LYS A 49 -6.93 -14.82 10.10
C LYS A 49 -6.62 -13.35 9.87
N GLY A 50 -7.65 -12.53 9.74
CA GLY A 50 -7.52 -11.09 9.51
C GLY A 50 -7.06 -10.72 8.10
N PHE A 51 -6.96 -9.42 7.87
CA PHE A 51 -6.62 -8.81 6.60
C PHE A 51 -5.59 -7.72 6.81
N PHE A 52 -4.69 -7.57 5.86
CA PHE A 52 -3.73 -6.48 5.88
C PHE A 52 -3.47 -5.94 4.47
N ASN A 53 -2.93 -4.74 4.43
CA ASN A 53 -2.40 -4.15 3.21
C ASN A 53 -1.18 -3.29 3.53
N ILE A 54 -0.26 -3.22 2.58
CA ILE A 54 0.97 -2.43 2.68
C ILE A 54 1.00 -1.48 1.48
N SER A 55 1.28 -0.22 1.77
CA SER A 55 1.71 0.75 0.77
C SER A 55 2.99 1.45 1.24
N ASN A 56 3.76 1.96 0.30
CA ASN A 56 5.03 2.62 0.57
C ASN A 56 5.24 3.76 -0.42
N CYS A 57 5.68 4.91 0.07
CA CYS A 57 6.02 6.06 -0.75
C CYS A 57 7.13 6.84 -0.08
N ASN A 58 8.13 7.21 -0.87
CA ASN A 58 9.36 7.83 -0.37
C ASN A 58 10.01 7.09 0.81
N GLU A 59 10.05 7.69 1.98
CA GLU A 59 10.65 7.10 3.19
C GLU A 59 9.61 6.39 4.05
N TRP A 60 8.34 6.43 3.63
CA TRP A 60 7.21 5.90 4.37
C TRP A 60 6.87 4.47 3.96
N VAL A 61 6.56 3.66 4.95
CA VAL A 61 5.91 2.35 4.81
C VAL A 61 4.69 2.35 5.73
N MET A 62 3.52 2.13 5.16
CA MET A 62 2.25 2.07 5.87
C MET A 62 1.73 0.63 5.89
N CYS A 63 1.27 0.17 7.06
CA CYS A 63 0.57 -1.09 7.21
C CYS A 63 -0.81 -0.86 7.80
N THR A 64 -1.85 -1.30 7.08
CA THR A 64 -3.20 -1.42 7.64
C THR A 64 -3.51 -2.85 7.99
N TYR A 65 -4.27 -3.03 9.08
CA TYR A 65 -4.65 -4.34 9.58
C TYR A 65 -6.06 -4.30 10.13
N SER A 66 -6.85 -5.34 9.84
CA SER A 66 -8.21 -5.51 10.34
C SER A 66 -8.49 -6.97 10.65
N ASN A 67 -9.21 -7.22 11.74
CA ASN A 67 -9.69 -8.57 12.07
C ASN A 67 -10.98 -8.93 11.33
N ASN A 68 -11.76 -7.94 10.90
CA ASN A 68 -13.18 -8.12 10.61
C ASN A 68 -13.55 -7.88 9.14
N ALA A 69 -12.70 -7.20 8.37
CA ALA A 69 -12.99 -6.86 6.98
C ALA A 69 -11.72 -6.69 6.16
N ALA A 70 -11.83 -6.90 4.85
CA ALA A 70 -10.76 -6.59 3.92
C ALA A 70 -10.44 -5.09 3.96
N VAL A 71 -9.15 -4.78 3.95
CA VAL A 71 -8.64 -3.40 3.95
C VAL A 71 -7.71 -3.16 2.77
N GLY A 72 -7.65 -1.90 2.36
CA GLY A 72 -6.69 -1.34 1.42
C GLY A 72 -6.19 -0.01 1.97
N ALA A 73 -4.92 0.29 1.75
CA ALA A 73 -4.31 1.56 2.06
C ALA A 73 -3.37 1.93 0.93
N ASP A 74 -3.31 3.22 0.65
CA ASP A 74 -2.33 3.77 -0.26
C ASP A 74 -1.76 5.05 0.34
N ILE A 75 -0.44 5.17 0.31
CA ILE A 75 0.27 6.36 0.74
C ILE A 75 1.01 6.90 -0.46
N GLU A 76 0.78 8.16 -0.78
CA GLU A 76 1.39 8.82 -1.91
C GLU A 76 1.97 10.18 -1.49
N GLU A 77 2.96 10.63 -2.25
CA GLU A 77 3.54 11.95 -2.09
C GLU A 77 2.65 12.99 -2.76
N TYR A 78 2.40 14.11 -2.09
CA TYR A 78 1.74 15.27 -2.72
C TYR A 78 2.55 15.75 -3.93
N LYS A 79 1.95 15.69 -5.11
CA LYS A 79 2.54 16.06 -6.39
C LYS A 79 1.49 16.71 -7.26
N ARG A 80 1.88 17.75 -7.98
CA ARG A 80 0.98 18.40 -8.96
C ARG A 80 0.27 17.36 -9.80
N CYS A 81 -1.06 17.47 -9.85
CA CYS A 81 -1.89 16.52 -10.54
C CYS A 81 -1.52 16.45 -12.03
N ASN A 82 -1.36 15.23 -12.54
CA ASN A 82 -1.24 14.98 -13.97
C ASN A 82 -2.63 14.74 -14.56
N HIS A 83 -3.21 15.80 -15.12
CA HIS A 83 -4.54 15.76 -15.74
C HIS A 83 -4.64 14.80 -16.93
N GLU A 84 -3.55 14.57 -17.66
CA GLU A 84 -3.53 13.58 -18.75
C GLU A 84 -3.68 12.18 -18.18
N LEU A 85 -2.95 11.86 -17.11
CA LEU A 85 -3.06 10.57 -16.45
C LEU A 85 -4.44 10.38 -15.79
N ALA A 86 -4.96 11.42 -15.14
CA ALA A 86 -6.26 11.38 -14.48
C ALA A 86 -7.38 10.98 -15.45
N GLN A 87 -7.34 11.43 -16.70
CA GLN A 87 -8.35 11.11 -17.71
C GLN A 87 -8.49 9.61 -18.02
N PHE A 88 -7.45 8.82 -17.77
CA PHE A 88 -7.47 7.36 -18.01
C PHE A 88 -7.96 6.55 -16.81
N PHE A 89 -7.84 7.08 -15.59
CA PHE A 89 -8.11 6.32 -14.35
C PHE A 89 -9.32 6.82 -13.56
N PHE A 90 -9.65 8.11 -13.66
CA PHE A 90 -10.75 8.71 -12.90
C PHE A 90 -12.06 8.59 -13.66
N THR A 91 -13.15 8.53 -12.91
CA THR A 91 -14.50 8.69 -13.45
C THR A 91 -14.72 10.11 -13.97
N LYS A 92 -15.78 10.31 -14.78
CA LYS A 92 -16.11 11.63 -15.31
C LYS A 92 -16.45 12.61 -14.18
N GLU A 93 -17.11 12.12 -13.13
CA GLU A 93 -17.49 12.87 -11.94
C GLU A 93 -16.26 13.32 -11.15
N GLU A 94 -15.29 12.43 -10.94
CA GLU A 94 -14.02 12.76 -10.26
C GLU A 94 -13.19 13.76 -11.06
N LEU A 95 -13.11 13.61 -12.39
CA LEU A 95 -12.44 14.59 -13.26
C LEU A 95 -13.10 15.96 -13.20
N LYS A 96 -14.44 16.01 -13.27
CA LYS A 96 -15.17 17.26 -13.16
C LYS A 96 -14.89 17.93 -11.81
N TYR A 97 -14.90 17.17 -10.72
CA TYR A 97 -14.58 17.69 -9.39
C TYR A 97 -13.14 18.22 -9.32
N LEU A 98 -12.17 17.45 -9.80
CA LEU A 98 -10.74 17.85 -9.84
C LEU A 98 -10.56 19.20 -10.55
N LEU A 99 -11.26 19.43 -11.66
CA LEU A 99 -11.18 20.67 -12.44
C LEU A 99 -11.83 21.88 -11.74
N THR A 100 -12.64 21.66 -10.68
CA THR A 100 -13.18 22.76 -9.85
C THR A 100 -12.23 23.20 -8.73
N LEU A 101 -11.21 22.39 -8.42
CA LEU A 101 -10.26 22.67 -7.35
C LEU A 101 -9.28 23.78 -7.75
N SER A 102 -8.79 24.53 -6.76
CA SER A 102 -7.71 25.49 -7.01
C SER A 102 -6.40 24.78 -7.36
N GLN A 103 -5.47 25.50 -7.99
CA GLN A 103 -4.16 24.92 -8.33
C GLN A 103 -3.38 24.42 -7.10
N ARG A 104 -3.67 24.96 -5.90
CA ARG A 104 -3.08 24.49 -4.63
C ARG A 104 -3.72 23.23 -4.10
N GLU A 105 -4.90 22.85 -4.57
CA GLU A 105 -5.63 21.65 -4.13
C GLU A 105 -5.48 20.50 -5.13
N GLN A 106 -5.01 20.79 -6.35
CA GLN A 106 -4.63 19.80 -7.36
C GLN A 106 -3.19 19.28 -7.16
N ILE A 107 -2.89 18.80 -5.94
CA ILE A 107 -1.62 18.18 -5.54
C ILE A 107 -1.81 16.72 -5.12
#